data_AF-A0A240EGG1-F1
#
_entry.id   AF-A0A240EGG1-F1
#
_cell.length_a   1.000
_cell.length_b   1.000
_cell.length_c   1.000
_cell.angle_alpha   90.00
_cell.angle_beta   90.00
_cell.angle_gamma   90.00
#
_symmetry.space_group_name_H-M   'P 1'
#
loop_
_entity.id
_entity.type
_entity.pdbx_description
1 polymer ?
#
loop_
_entity_poly.entity_id
_entity_poly.type
_entity_poly.pdbx_seq_one_letter_code
_entity_poly.pdbx_strand_id
1 'polypeptide(L)'
;MKKLLLTSAIASLLSACGGDSVDTVGNDDTTNTTSQRSKYRALDGYLGGALVYADADGDMVADDDEYIGKTAADGTIDIDQKHTNYDIIVRAIANVTTDSDINGTVSESKEMIAKSGVRHITPLSTLAAIQNLTLNDLAADLGINPDEIDADFIANDYKNTHVLNRSINTLLYDNLKDTKQGKVAIKENAKKLVEHLQQYSYSNAELDDLVLTIENGSIITTTPDQLHNGSYDISTLDLAWEQKDFSVVTYTSDLSEQGFHPCYVREASDKSLIVTNCFSNKFIILDGSTGDIKAQSEQFGDMEITDWYLDREFVALIDSNDTTIYLDKNLQRANPDASELDYADAKVITTQRNVIYRGSDSEIANRLANANWLSYRNVRARSGEFSHYESDGAYYVYDKNGIETKYNTASEAELKSHILEFHNASGTGHTTVLEEINVDWITDDVFISSVNLDSNRVSNDYYYLTNRIGTFALGRMYGGSFQIGLDKHSVVYYSAYKGPGNENHVFKQFDMRTGQLINTWNATMTDYPANFYARLHTKSGITIVSDSYSTVLRLVTSK
;
A
#
# COMPACT_ATOMS: atom_id res chain seq x y z
N MET A 1 -41.17 -39.62 18.72
CA MET A 1 -42.04 -40.39 17.79
C MET A 1 -42.40 -39.51 16.61
N LYS A 2 -42.36 -40.08 15.40
CA LYS A 2 -42.62 -39.48 14.09
C LYS A 2 -44.04 -38.91 13.96
N LYS A 3 -44.19 -37.83 13.18
CA LYS A 3 -45.07 -37.62 11.99
C LYS A 3 -45.34 -36.10 11.86
N LEU A 4 -44.73 -35.38 10.91
CA LEU A 4 -44.94 -35.29 9.45
C LEU A 4 -46.35 -34.83 9.03
N LEU A 5 -46.37 -33.78 8.18
CA LEU A 5 -47.42 -33.28 7.27
C LEU A 5 -48.44 -32.32 7.93
N LEU A 6 -48.93 -31.24 7.31
CA LEU A 6 -49.24 -31.04 5.90
C LEU A 6 -49.39 -29.53 5.56
N THR A 7 -49.04 -29.19 4.32
CA THR A 7 -49.28 -27.97 3.56
C THR A 7 -50.78 -27.62 3.39
N SER A 8 -51.15 -26.34 3.40
CA SER A 8 -52.22 -25.81 2.54
C SER A 8 -52.25 -24.27 2.52
N ALA A 9 -52.15 -23.73 1.31
CA ALA A 9 -52.50 -22.37 0.95
C ALA A 9 -54.02 -22.16 1.05
N ILE A 10 -54.45 -20.90 1.14
CA ILE A 10 -55.55 -20.29 0.36
C ILE A 10 -55.64 -18.80 0.74
N ALA A 11 -55.57 -17.97 -0.30
CA ALA A 11 -55.89 -16.54 -0.27
C ALA A 11 -57.40 -16.32 -0.21
N SER A 12 -57.87 -15.19 0.35
CA SER A 12 -58.87 -14.29 -0.26
C SER A 12 -59.32 -13.18 0.71
N LEU A 13 -59.02 -11.95 0.30
CA LEU A 13 -59.94 -10.81 0.09
C LEU A 13 -60.74 -10.17 1.25
N LEU A 14 -60.61 -8.83 1.25
CA LEU A 14 -61.62 -7.77 1.41
C LEU A 14 -62.18 -7.48 2.83
N SER A 15 -61.90 -6.27 3.30
CA SER A 15 -62.96 -5.40 3.84
C SER A 15 -62.61 -3.92 3.66
N ALA A 16 -63.58 -3.19 3.10
CA ALA A 16 -63.65 -1.74 3.04
C ALA A 16 -64.60 -1.25 4.16
N CYS A 17 -64.32 -0.09 4.75
CA CYS A 17 -65.33 0.71 5.43
C CYS A 17 -64.89 2.19 5.42
N GLY A 18 -65.79 3.07 4.98
CA GLY A 18 -65.57 4.51 4.91
C GLY A 18 -66.04 5.25 6.16
N GLY A 19 -65.75 6.55 6.21
CA GLY A 19 -66.22 7.47 7.24
C GLY A 19 -65.72 8.90 6.99
N ASP A 20 -66.67 9.78 6.70
CA ASP A 20 -66.57 11.14 6.15
C ASP A 20 -66.26 12.21 7.23
N SER A 21 -65.51 13.26 6.89
CA SER A 21 -65.44 14.56 7.59
C SER A 21 -64.67 15.58 6.73
N VAL A 22 -65.40 16.56 6.21
CA VAL A 22 -64.91 17.69 5.41
C VAL A 22 -64.41 18.81 6.33
N ASP A 23 -63.20 19.31 6.07
CA ASP A 23 -62.83 20.71 6.27
C ASP A 23 -61.81 21.15 5.20
N THR A 24 -61.81 22.45 4.90
CA THR A 24 -61.60 22.99 3.55
C THR A 24 -60.19 23.61 3.37
N VAL A 25 -59.67 23.52 2.14
CA VAL A 25 -58.61 24.34 1.48
C VAL A 25 -57.13 24.05 1.80
N GLY A 26 -56.39 23.58 0.79
CA GLY A 26 -54.93 23.64 0.75
C GLY A 26 -54.30 22.65 -0.23
N ASN A 27 -54.22 23.03 -1.50
CA ASN A 27 -53.57 22.32 -2.59
C ASN A 27 -52.06 22.11 -2.33
N ASP A 28 -51.58 20.87 -2.22
CA ASP A 28 -50.32 20.45 -2.85
C ASP A 28 -50.28 18.93 -3.05
N ASP A 29 -50.25 18.54 -4.30
CA ASP A 29 -50.14 17.16 -4.78
C ASP A 29 -48.65 16.84 -4.89
N THR A 30 -48.09 16.22 -3.85
CA THR A 30 -46.76 15.59 -3.96
C THR A 30 -46.94 14.08 -3.96
N THR A 31 -47.17 13.54 -5.16
CA THR A 31 -46.95 12.14 -5.49
C THR A 31 -45.52 11.75 -5.13
N ASN A 32 -45.32 11.11 -3.98
CA ASN A 32 -44.07 10.43 -3.65
C ASN A 32 -43.94 9.18 -4.54
N THR A 33 -43.39 9.35 -5.73
CA THR A 33 -42.86 8.24 -6.52
C THR A 33 -41.58 7.74 -5.83
N THR A 34 -41.69 6.70 -5.02
CA THR A 34 -40.53 5.89 -4.62
C THR A 34 -39.86 5.37 -5.91
N SER A 35 -38.78 6.01 -6.33
CA SER A 35 -37.93 5.54 -7.42
C SER A 35 -37.45 4.14 -7.08
N GLN A 36 -37.85 3.14 -7.87
CA GLN A 36 -37.29 1.80 -7.73
C GLN A 36 -35.81 1.85 -8.13
N ARG A 37 -34.94 1.29 -7.28
CA ARG A 37 -33.50 1.21 -7.50
C ARG A 37 -33.07 -0.25 -7.59
N SER A 38 -32.10 -0.51 -8.45
CA SER A 38 -31.45 -1.80 -8.58
C SER A 38 -30.00 -1.70 -8.13
N LYS A 39 -29.53 -2.71 -7.38
CA LYS A 39 -28.15 -2.76 -6.89
C LYS A 39 -27.23 -3.36 -7.96
N TYR A 40 -26.11 -2.69 -8.20
CA TYR A 40 -25.01 -3.14 -9.06
C TYR A 40 -23.72 -3.23 -8.24
N ARG A 41 -22.72 -3.95 -8.76
CA ARG A 41 -21.41 -4.08 -8.12
C ARG A 41 -20.27 -4.10 -9.13
N ALA A 42 -19.23 -3.32 -8.88
CA ALA A 42 -17.99 -3.33 -9.65
C ALA A 42 -16.96 -4.27 -9.01
N LEU A 43 -16.38 -5.19 -9.79
CA LEU A 43 -15.50 -6.25 -9.32
C LEU A 43 -14.25 -6.43 -10.21
N ASP A 44 -13.08 -6.18 -9.63
CA ASP A 44 -11.78 -6.79 -9.96
C ASP A 44 -11.27 -7.50 -8.68
N GLY A 45 -11.00 -6.72 -7.64
CA GLY A 45 -11.55 -6.91 -6.29
C GLY A 45 -12.75 -5.99 -6.03
N TYR A 46 -13.18 -5.76 -4.79
CA TYR A 46 -14.23 -4.77 -4.52
C TYR A 46 -13.73 -3.35 -4.81
N LEU A 47 -14.24 -2.72 -5.87
CA LEU A 47 -13.79 -1.39 -6.30
C LEU A 47 -14.56 -0.27 -5.62
N GLY A 48 -13.99 0.31 -4.57
CA GLY A 48 -14.58 1.39 -3.78
C GLY A 48 -14.25 2.79 -4.32
N GLY A 49 -15.26 3.66 -4.43
CA GLY A 49 -15.08 5.04 -4.90
C GLY A 49 -14.86 5.19 -6.40
N ALA A 50 -15.13 4.16 -7.20
CA ALA A 50 -15.13 4.21 -8.67
C ALA A 50 -16.33 5.03 -9.18
N LEU A 51 -16.16 5.73 -10.31
CA LEU A 51 -17.25 6.48 -10.94
C LEU A 51 -18.11 5.56 -11.79
N VAL A 52 -19.42 5.82 -11.84
CA VAL A 52 -20.39 4.99 -12.56
C VAL A 52 -21.21 5.86 -13.51
N TYR A 53 -21.39 5.37 -14.73
CA TYR A 53 -22.07 6.04 -15.85
C TYR A 53 -23.08 5.09 -16.50
N ALA A 54 -24.16 5.64 -17.06
CA ALA A 54 -25.11 4.91 -17.89
C ALA A 54 -24.92 5.32 -19.35
N ASP A 55 -24.37 4.42 -20.17
CA ASP A 55 -24.10 4.61 -21.60
C ASP A 55 -25.42 4.68 -22.38
N ALA A 56 -25.99 5.89 -22.41
CA ALA A 56 -27.35 6.15 -22.87
C ALA A 56 -27.42 6.25 -24.39
N ASP A 57 -26.33 6.68 -25.03
CA ASP A 57 -26.22 6.75 -26.49
C ASP A 57 -25.58 5.50 -27.13
N GLY A 58 -24.96 4.63 -26.32
CA GLY A 58 -24.43 3.32 -26.72
C GLY A 58 -23.08 3.40 -27.42
N ASP A 59 -22.34 4.50 -27.27
CA ASP A 59 -21.06 4.72 -27.91
C ASP A 59 -19.87 4.10 -27.14
N MET A 60 -20.11 3.65 -25.90
CA MET A 60 -19.13 3.11 -24.95
C MET A 60 -18.11 4.15 -24.46
N VAL A 61 -18.54 5.40 -24.28
CA VAL A 61 -17.78 6.50 -23.68
C VAL A 61 -18.47 6.92 -22.39
N ALA A 62 -17.70 7.15 -21.32
CA ALA A 62 -18.25 7.66 -20.07
C ALA A 62 -18.28 9.20 -20.10
N ASP A 63 -19.39 9.74 -20.58
CA ASP A 63 -19.66 11.17 -20.71
C ASP A 63 -20.19 11.80 -19.41
N ASP A 64 -19.92 13.10 -19.24
CA ASP A 64 -20.25 13.82 -17.99
C ASP A 64 -21.77 13.91 -17.73
N ASP A 65 -22.61 13.94 -18.77
CA ASP A 65 -24.07 13.96 -18.66
C ASP A 65 -24.69 12.58 -18.40
N GLU A 66 -23.89 11.51 -18.49
CA GLU A 66 -24.27 10.13 -18.20
C GLU A 66 -23.89 9.68 -16.79
N TYR A 67 -23.24 10.55 -16.02
CA TYR A 67 -22.77 10.26 -14.68
C TYR A 67 -23.90 9.95 -13.68
N ILE A 68 -23.76 8.83 -12.96
CA ILE A 68 -24.72 8.36 -11.96
C ILE A 68 -24.22 8.65 -10.53
N GLY A 69 -22.97 8.31 -10.24
CA GLY A 69 -22.46 8.35 -8.87
C GLY A 69 -21.17 7.57 -8.65
N LYS A 70 -20.88 7.28 -7.38
CA LYS A 70 -19.70 6.51 -6.96
C LYS A 70 -20.09 5.21 -6.28
N THR A 71 -19.25 4.18 -6.42
CA THR A 71 -19.39 2.93 -5.67
C THR A 71 -19.03 3.13 -4.19
N ALA A 72 -19.71 2.37 -3.32
CA ALA A 72 -19.35 2.20 -1.92
C ALA A 72 -18.11 1.31 -1.77
N ALA A 73 -17.56 1.20 -0.54
CA ALA A 73 -16.34 0.44 -0.26
C ALA A 73 -16.41 -1.05 -0.67
N ASP A 74 -17.61 -1.64 -0.67
CA ASP A 74 -17.86 -3.03 -1.12
C ASP A 74 -18.15 -3.12 -2.64
N GLY A 75 -17.77 -2.10 -3.40
CA GLY A 75 -17.98 -2.00 -4.84
C GLY A 75 -19.42 -1.70 -5.27
N THR A 76 -20.35 -1.45 -4.36
CA THR A 76 -21.78 -1.37 -4.70
C THR A 76 -22.28 0.02 -5.05
N ILE A 77 -23.32 0.07 -5.89
CA ILE A 77 -24.07 1.29 -6.17
C ILE A 77 -25.55 0.94 -6.42
N ASP A 78 -26.45 1.80 -5.97
CA ASP A 78 -27.88 1.73 -6.30
C ASP A 78 -28.18 2.60 -7.52
N ILE A 79 -28.62 1.99 -8.61
CA ILE A 79 -28.94 2.67 -9.87
C ILE A 79 -30.46 2.79 -10.01
N ASP A 80 -30.95 3.99 -10.31
CA ASP A 80 -32.37 4.23 -10.57
C ASP A 80 -32.86 3.43 -11.79
N GLN A 81 -34.11 2.94 -11.73
CA GLN A 81 -34.72 2.12 -12.79
C GLN A 81 -34.66 2.75 -14.19
N LYS A 82 -34.64 4.09 -14.28
CA LYS A 82 -34.52 4.81 -15.57
C LYS A 82 -33.21 4.50 -16.30
N HIS A 83 -32.16 4.12 -15.57
CA HIS A 83 -30.84 3.82 -16.13
C HIS A 83 -30.58 2.34 -16.34
N THR A 84 -31.42 1.43 -15.83
CA THR A 84 -31.13 -0.02 -15.84
C THR A 84 -31.22 -0.66 -17.23
N ASN A 85 -31.76 0.06 -18.21
CA ASN A 85 -31.87 -0.39 -19.60
C ASN A 85 -30.65 0.00 -20.45
N TYR A 86 -29.70 0.76 -19.89
CA TYR A 86 -28.46 1.13 -20.55
C TYR A 86 -27.33 0.20 -20.12
N ASP A 87 -26.28 0.17 -20.93
CA ASP A 87 -25.02 -0.45 -20.52
C ASP A 87 -24.39 0.42 -19.41
N ILE A 88 -23.74 -0.21 -18.45
CA ILE A 88 -23.19 0.49 -17.29
C ILE A 88 -21.68 0.48 -17.38
N ILE A 89 -21.10 1.68 -17.39
CA ILE A 89 -19.65 1.90 -17.39
C ILE A 89 -19.20 2.22 -15.97
N VAL A 90 -18.12 1.59 -15.53
CA VAL A 90 -17.42 1.89 -14.28
C VAL A 90 -16.01 2.36 -14.61
N ARG A 91 -15.63 3.51 -14.07
CA ARG A 91 -14.28 4.08 -14.18
C ARG A 91 -13.58 4.03 -12.82
N ALA A 92 -12.62 3.13 -12.69
CA ALA A 92 -11.66 3.16 -11.59
C ALA A 92 -10.65 4.29 -11.84
N ILE A 93 -10.33 5.08 -10.82
CA ILE A 93 -9.44 6.24 -10.92
C ILE A 93 -8.16 5.98 -10.13
N ALA A 94 -7.02 6.15 -10.79
CA ALA A 94 -5.70 6.07 -10.17
C ALA A 94 -5.59 6.96 -8.92
N ASN A 95 -5.06 6.39 -7.83
CA ASN A 95 -4.88 7.05 -6.53
C ASN A 95 -6.17 7.51 -5.83
N VAL A 96 -7.35 7.07 -6.30
CA VAL A 96 -8.66 7.44 -5.70
C VAL A 96 -9.50 6.20 -5.41
N THR A 97 -9.64 5.31 -6.39
CA THR A 97 -10.43 4.08 -6.24
C THR A 97 -9.65 3.07 -5.40
N THR A 98 -10.28 2.55 -4.34
CA THR A 98 -9.73 1.44 -3.54
C THR A 98 -10.08 0.12 -4.20
N ASP A 99 -9.20 -0.86 -4.08
CA ASP A 99 -9.45 -2.23 -4.50
C ASP A 99 -9.13 -3.16 -3.33
N SER A 100 -10.06 -4.06 -2.98
CA SER A 100 -9.88 -4.99 -1.87
C SER A 100 -8.77 -6.02 -2.09
N ASP A 101 -8.30 -6.21 -3.32
CA ASP A 101 -7.18 -7.09 -3.65
C ASP A 101 -5.81 -6.49 -3.32
N ILE A 102 -5.76 -5.19 -2.98
CA ILE A 102 -4.52 -4.48 -2.62
C ILE A 102 -4.68 -3.66 -1.36
N ASN A 103 -3.56 -3.38 -0.69
CA ASN A 103 -3.55 -2.44 0.42
C ASN A 103 -3.38 -1.00 -0.10
N GLY A 104 -4.49 -0.40 -0.54
CA GLY A 104 -4.58 1.01 -0.91
C GLY A 104 -5.50 1.29 -2.10
N THR A 105 -5.05 2.20 -2.96
CA THR A 105 -5.76 2.64 -4.17
C THR A 105 -5.10 2.08 -5.43
N VAL A 106 -5.88 1.84 -6.47
CA VAL A 106 -5.38 1.40 -7.78
C VAL A 106 -4.36 2.41 -8.36
N SER A 107 -3.35 1.89 -9.03
CA SER A 107 -2.26 2.68 -9.64
C SER A 107 -2.60 3.27 -11.01
N GLU A 108 -3.53 2.65 -11.72
CA GLU A 108 -3.96 3.01 -13.07
C GLU A 108 -5.46 3.26 -13.09
N SER A 109 -5.89 4.18 -13.95
CA SER A 109 -7.32 4.35 -14.21
C SER A 109 -7.73 3.32 -15.25
N LYS A 110 -8.89 2.69 -15.09
CA LYS A 110 -9.44 1.73 -16.06
C LYS A 110 -10.95 1.88 -16.16
N GLU A 111 -11.46 1.65 -17.37
CA GLU A 111 -12.90 1.58 -17.61
C GLU A 111 -13.34 0.14 -17.88
N MET A 112 -14.42 -0.24 -17.21
CA MET A 112 -15.11 -1.52 -17.38
C MET A 112 -16.55 -1.27 -17.76
N ILE A 113 -17.15 -2.20 -18.50
CA ILE A 113 -18.54 -2.10 -18.93
C ILE A 113 -19.29 -3.42 -18.73
N ALA A 114 -20.57 -3.31 -18.38
CA ALA A 114 -21.50 -4.43 -18.41
C ALA A 114 -22.71 -4.07 -19.26
N LYS A 115 -23.14 -5.01 -20.10
CA LYS A 115 -24.35 -4.83 -20.90
C LYS A 115 -25.58 -4.71 -20.02
N SER A 116 -26.59 -4.01 -20.50
CA SER A 116 -27.90 -3.88 -19.83
C SER A 116 -28.42 -5.23 -19.33
N GLY A 117 -28.90 -5.22 -18.08
CA GLY A 117 -29.36 -6.42 -17.37
C GLY A 117 -28.28 -7.19 -16.58
N VAL A 118 -27.00 -7.00 -16.86
CA VAL A 118 -25.89 -7.59 -16.08
C VAL A 118 -25.62 -6.72 -14.84
N ARG A 119 -25.57 -7.31 -13.65
CA ARG A 119 -25.44 -6.57 -12.37
C ARG A 119 -24.01 -6.49 -11.84
N HIS A 120 -23.13 -7.36 -12.31
CA HIS A 120 -21.72 -7.39 -11.95
C HIS A 120 -20.89 -6.79 -13.09
N ILE A 121 -20.27 -5.65 -12.84
CA ILE A 121 -19.37 -4.99 -13.79
C ILE A 121 -17.96 -5.49 -13.50
N THR A 122 -17.42 -6.32 -14.39
CA THR A 122 -16.17 -7.06 -14.21
C THR A 122 -15.29 -6.99 -15.46
N PRO A 123 -14.00 -7.35 -15.38
CA PRO A 123 -13.16 -7.56 -16.56
C PRO A 123 -13.76 -8.57 -17.55
N LEU A 124 -14.43 -9.63 -17.07
CA LEU A 124 -15.14 -10.58 -17.92
C LEU A 124 -16.40 -9.99 -18.58
N SER A 125 -17.19 -9.19 -17.86
CA SER A 125 -18.35 -8.50 -18.48
C SER A 125 -17.91 -7.52 -19.55
N THR A 126 -16.78 -6.84 -19.31
CA THR A 126 -16.13 -5.92 -20.25
C THR A 126 -15.70 -6.68 -21.50
N LEU A 127 -15.03 -7.82 -21.33
CA LEU A 127 -14.63 -8.68 -22.43
C LEU A 127 -15.86 -9.13 -23.24
N ALA A 128 -16.95 -9.53 -22.60
CA ALA A 128 -18.17 -9.94 -23.31
C ALA A 128 -18.76 -8.78 -24.12
N ALA A 129 -18.82 -7.58 -23.52
CA ALA A 129 -19.36 -6.39 -24.15
C ALA A 129 -18.57 -5.99 -25.41
N ILE A 130 -17.23 -5.88 -25.33
CA ILE A 130 -16.39 -5.47 -26.46
C ILE A 130 -16.37 -6.51 -27.59
N GLN A 131 -16.59 -7.79 -27.27
CA GLN A 131 -16.75 -8.86 -28.26
C GLN A 131 -18.16 -8.96 -28.84
N ASN A 132 -19.10 -8.17 -28.32
CA ASN A 132 -20.51 -8.28 -28.61
C ASN A 132 -21.08 -9.69 -28.37
N LEU A 133 -20.66 -10.33 -27.29
CA LEU A 133 -21.14 -11.64 -26.84
C LEU A 133 -22.11 -11.48 -25.66
N THR A 134 -22.92 -12.50 -25.40
CA THR A 134 -23.52 -12.68 -24.08
C THR A 134 -22.48 -13.26 -23.12
N LEU A 135 -22.71 -13.13 -21.80
CA LEU A 135 -21.83 -13.75 -20.81
C LEU A 135 -21.76 -15.28 -20.98
N ASN A 136 -22.88 -15.92 -21.32
CA ASN A 136 -22.92 -17.36 -21.59
C ASN A 136 -22.10 -17.76 -22.83
N ASP A 137 -22.18 -16.96 -23.90
CA ASP A 137 -21.37 -17.20 -25.10
C ASP A 137 -19.88 -17.01 -24.83
N LEU A 138 -19.52 -16.00 -24.03
CA LEU A 138 -18.14 -15.79 -23.60
C LEU A 138 -17.65 -16.95 -22.73
N ALA A 139 -18.44 -17.38 -21.76
CA ALA A 139 -18.11 -18.51 -20.89
C ALA A 139 -17.88 -19.80 -21.70
N ALA A 140 -18.75 -20.08 -22.67
CA ALA A 140 -18.58 -21.22 -23.57
C ALA A 140 -17.32 -21.10 -24.44
N ASP A 141 -17.00 -19.90 -24.94
CA ASP A 141 -15.84 -19.66 -25.80
C ASP A 141 -14.50 -19.69 -25.02
N LEU A 142 -14.52 -19.37 -23.73
CA LEU A 142 -13.37 -19.46 -22.83
C LEU A 142 -13.28 -20.81 -22.11
N GLY A 143 -14.35 -21.62 -22.09
CA GLY A 143 -14.41 -22.86 -21.30
C GLY A 143 -14.52 -22.62 -19.79
N ILE A 144 -15.20 -21.55 -19.40
CA ILE A 144 -15.47 -21.18 -17.99
C ILE A 144 -16.90 -21.60 -17.63
N ASN A 145 -17.15 -21.89 -16.35
CA ASN A 145 -18.49 -22.16 -15.85
C ASN A 145 -19.38 -20.90 -15.99
N PRO A 146 -20.51 -20.96 -16.71
CA PRO A 146 -21.39 -19.81 -16.90
C PRO A 146 -22.02 -19.30 -15.60
N ASP A 147 -22.11 -20.12 -14.55
CA ASP A 147 -22.65 -19.67 -13.26
C ASP A 147 -21.66 -18.77 -12.50
N GLU A 148 -20.37 -18.78 -12.87
CA GLU A 148 -19.32 -18.01 -12.19
C GLU A 148 -19.06 -16.64 -12.84
N ILE A 149 -19.40 -16.48 -14.13
CA ILE A 149 -19.04 -15.28 -14.90
C ILE A 149 -19.90 -14.05 -14.57
N ASP A 150 -21.15 -14.24 -14.15
CA ASP A 150 -22.09 -13.20 -13.69
C ASP A 150 -22.36 -13.31 -12.18
N ALA A 151 -21.30 -13.59 -11.41
CA ALA A 151 -21.38 -13.74 -9.97
C ALA A 151 -20.41 -12.80 -9.25
N ASP A 152 -20.72 -12.55 -7.99
CA ASP A 152 -19.74 -12.03 -7.03
C ASP A 152 -18.75 -13.17 -6.70
N PHE A 153 -17.71 -13.31 -7.52
CA PHE A 153 -16.72 -14.38 -7.39
C PHE A 153 -15.93 -14.33 -6.07
N ILE A 154 -15.89 -13.17 -5.40
CA ILE A 154 -15.25 -12.99 -4.10
C ILE A 154 -16.15 -13.58 -3.02
N ALA A 155 -17.43 -13.18 -2.98
CA ALA A 155 -18.38 -13.69 -1.99
C ALA A 155 -18.68 -15.19 -2.12
N ASN A 156 -18.55 -15.74 -3.33
CA ASN A 156 -18.78 -17.15 -3.62
C ASN A 156 -17.52 -18.02 -3.59
N ASP A 157 -16.34 -17.45 -3.29
CA ASP A 157 -15.05 -18.15 -3.27
C ASP A 157 -14.70 -18.84 -4.60
N TYR A 158 -15.06 -18.21 -5.73
CA TYR A 158 -14.73 -18.67 -7.08
C TYR A 158 -13.32 -18.22 -7.47
N LYS A 159 -12.31 -18.72 -6.76
CA LYS A 159 -10.92 -18.24 -6.85
C LYS A 159 -10.34 -18.25 -8.26
N ASN A 160 -10.63 -19.28 -9.06
CA ASN A 160 -10.17 -19.32 -10.45
C ASN A 160 -10.79 -18.17 -11.27
N THR A 161 -12.08 -17.92 -11.10
CA THR A 161 -12.77 -16.80 -11.75
C THR A 161 -12.24 -15.46 -11.25
N HIS A 162 -11.86 -15.34 -9.98
CA HIS A 162 -11.19 -14.17 -9.44
C HIS A 162 -9.83 -13.93 -10.10
N VAL A 163 -8.96 -14.94 -10.16
CA VAL A 163 -7.67 -14.88 -10.87
C VAL A 163 -7.87 -14.45 -12.33
N LEU A 164 -8.87 -14.98 -13.01
CA LEU A 164 -9.17 -14.61 -14.39
C LEU A 164 -9.59 -13.15 -14.55
N ASN A 165 -10.42 -12.61 -13.64
CA ASN A 165 -10.79 -11.21 -13.69
C ASN A 165 -9.56 -10.31 -13.50
N ARG A 166 -8.75 -10.55 -12.47
CA ARG A 166 -7.49 -9.82 -12.24
C ARG A 166 -6.56 -9.87 -13.46
N SER A 167 -6.39 -11.06 -14.01
CA SER A 167 -5.49 -11.30 -15.14
C SER A 167 -5.99 -10.62 -16.42
N ILE A 168 -7.30 -10.67 -16.69
CA ILE A 168 -7.91 -9.99 -17.84
C ILE A 168 -7.89 -8.48 -17.66
N ASN A 169 -8.01 -7.98 -16.43
CA ASN A 169 -7.91 -6.54 -16.16
C ASN A 169 -6.57 -5.96 -16.64
N THR A 170 -5.47 -6.74 -16.56
CA THR A 170 -4.15 -6.32 -17.08
C THR A 170 -4.12 -6.12 -18.60
N LEU A 171 -5.08 -6.69 -19.33
CA LEU A 171 -5.22 -6.56 -20.79
C LEU A 171 -6.08 -5.36 -21.21
N LEU A 172 -6.83 -4.77 -20.28
CA LEU A 172 -7.70 -3.63 -20.54
C LEU A 172 -6.91 -2.32 -20.53
N TYR A 173 -7.34 -1.36 -21.36
CA TYR A 173 -6.76 -0.02 -21.41
C TYR A 173 -7.52 0.94 -20.49
N ASP A 174 -6.96 2.13 -20.30
CA ASP A 174 -7.54 3.18 -19.44
C ASP A 174 -8.97 3.56 -19.83
N ASN A 175 -9.31 3.46 -21.11
CA ASN A 175 -10.64 3.76 -21.64
C ASN A 175 -11.19 2.63 -22.52
N LEU A 176 -12.53 2.57 -22.62
CA LEU A 176 -13.23 1.53 -23.38
C LEU A 176 -13.01 1.63 -24.89
N LYS A 177 -12.79 2.84 -25.43
CA LYS A 177 -12.54 3.05 -26.86
C LYS A 177 -11.27 2.33 -27.31
N ASP A 178 -10.19 2.42 -26.55
CA ASP A 178 -8.92 1.76 -26.85
C ASP A 178 -9.01 0.25 -26.56
N THR A 179 -9.68 -0.13 -25.48
CA THR A 179 -10.02 -1.53 -25.17
C THR A 179 -10.78 -2.21 -26.31
N LYS A 180 -11.78 -1.54 -26.89
CA LYS A 180 -12.56 -2.03 -28.04
C LYS A 180 -11.72 -2.15 -29.30
N GLN A 181 -10.76 -1.26 -29.53
CA GLN A 181 -9.81 -1.39 -30.65
C GLN A 181 -8.91 -2.62 -30.48
N GLY A 182 -8.47 -2.91 -29.24
CA GLY A 182 -7.64 -4.06 -28.89
C GLY A 182 -8.36 -5.41 -28.81
N LYS A 183 -9.69 -5.45 -29.01
CA LYS A 183 -10.55 -6.60 -28.66
C LYS A 183 -10.05 -7.97 -29.18
N VAL A 184 -9.48 -8.05 -30.39
CA VAL A 184 -9.00 -9.34 -30.94
C VAL A 184 -7.82 -9.87 -30.14
N ALA A 185 -6.85 -9.01 -29.84
CA ALA A 185 -5.67 -9.37 -29.06
C ALA A 185 -6.04 -9.69 -27.61
N ILE A 186 -6.92 -8.89 -27.00
CA ILE A 186 -7.40 -9.11 -25.63
C ILE A 186 -8.09 -10.48 -25.52
N LYS A 187 -8.96 -10.83 -26.47
CA LYS A 187 -9.65 -12.13 -26.48
C LYS A 187 -8.70 -13.30 -26.60
N GLU A 188 -7.74 -13.22 -27.52
CA GLU A 188 -6.74 -14.27 -27.71
C GLU A 188 -5.87 -14.45 -26.47
N ASN A 189 -5.46 -13.35 -25.84
CA ASN A 189 -4.71 -13.38 -24.60
C ASN A 189 -5.53 -13.92 -23.42
N ALA A 190 -6.81 -13.54 -23.30
CA ALA A 190 -7.71 -14.10 -22.30
C ALA A 190 -7.83 -15.62 -22.43
N LYS A 191 -7.93 -16.16 -23.66
CA LYS A 191 -7.91 -17.61 -23.89
C LYS A 191 -6.64 -18.28 -23.37
N LYS A 192 -5.47 -17.70 -23.66
CA LYS A 192 -4.19 -18.22 -23.16
C LYS A 192 -4.13 -18.24 -21.62
N LEU A 193 -4.64 -17.19 -20.98
CA LEU A 193 -4.68 -17.10 -19.51
C LEU A 193 -5.58 -18.20 -18.92
N VAL A 194 -6.76 -18.44 -19.53
CA VAL A 194 -7.68 -19.51 -19.11
C VAL A 194 -7.06 -20.89 -19.31
N GLU A 195 -6.47 -21.15 -20.48
CA GLU A 195 -5.78 -22.42 -20.77
C GLU A 195 -4.65 -22.69 -19.77
N HIS A 196 -3.88 -21.67 -19.42
CA HIS A 196 -2.81 -21.79 -18.42
C HIS A 196 -3.37 -22.12 -17.03
N LEU A 197 -4.39 -21.38 -16.58
CA LEU A 197 -5.01 -21.62 -15.28
C LEU A 197 -5.63 -23.03 -15.18
N GLN A 198 -6.12 -23.59 -16.28
CA GLN A 198 -6.66 -24.95 -16.34
C GLN A 198 -5.57 -26.04 -16.42
N GLN A 199 -4.43 -25.74 -17.04
CA GLN A 199 -3.32 -26.69 -17.21
C GLN A 199 -2.47 -26.84 -15.94
N TYR A 200 -2.32 -25.76 -15.18
CA TYR A 200 -1.48 -25.72 -13.99
C TYR A 200 -2.30 -25.88 -12.71
N SER A 201 -1.80 -26.70 -11.79
CA SER A 201 -2.43 -26.88 -10.48
C SER A 201 -1.81 -25.89 -9.48
N TYR A 202 -2.55 -24.84 -9.15
CA TYR A 202 -2.22 -23.91 -8.07
C TYR A 202 -2.89 -24.36 -6.78
N SER A 203 -2.20 -24.15 -5.66
CA SER A 203 -2.80 -24.33 -4.33
C SER A 203 -3.83 -23.23 -4.06
N ASN A 204 -4.78 -23.51 -3.15
CA ASN A 204 -5.77 -22.52 -2.74
C ASN A 204 -5.17 -21.22 -2.20
N ALA A 205 -4.00 -21.30 -1.57
CA ALA A 205 -3.28 -20.14 -1.03
C ALA A 205 -2.59 -19.33 -2.14
N GLU A 206 -2.14 -19.97 -3.23
CA GLU A 206 -1.62 -19.26 -4.39
C GLU A 206 -2.73 -18.52 -5.13
N LEU A 207 -3.89 -19.17 -5.31
CA LEU A 207 -5.02 -18.58 -6.03
C LEU A 207 -5.58 -17.30 -5.37
N ASP A 208 -5.41 -17.15 -4.05
CA ASP A 208 -5.88 -15.96 -3.32
C ASP A 208 -5.20 -14.67 -3.79
N ASP A 209 -3.97 -14.76 -4.29
CA ASP A 209 -3.13 -13.60 -4.64
C ASP A 209 -2.50 -13.73 -6.04
N LEU A 210 -2.97 -14.67 -6.85
CA LEU A 210 -2.42 -14.92 -8.18
C LEU A 210 -2.98 -13.94 -9.20
N VAL A 211 -2.09 -13.36 -10.00
CA VAL A 211 -2.39 -12.74 -11.29
C VAL A 211 -1.48 -13.33 -12.35
N LEU A 212 -2.05 -13.59 -13.52
CA LEU A 212 -1.34 -14.07 -14.70
C LEU A 212 -1.18 -12.91 -15.69
N THR A 213 0.04 -12.61 -16.11
CA THR A 213 0.30 -11.60 -17.15
C THR A 213 1.07 -12.19 -18.31
N ILE A 214 1.01 -11.51 -19.46
CA ILE A 214 1.71 -11.94 -20.68
C ILE A 214 2.84 -10.95 -20.96
N GLU A 215 4.07 -11.42 -20.79
CA GLU A 215 5.28 -10.67 -21.09
C GLU A 215 6.08 -11.34 -22.19
N ASN A 216 6.37 -10.61 -23.26
CA ASN A 216 7.10 -11.12 -24.43
C ASN A 216 6.52 -12.43 -25.01
N GLY A 217 5.20 -12.62 -24.88
CA GLY A 217 4.48 -13.80 -25.35
C GLY A 217 4.47 -15.00 -24.38
N SER A 218 5.14 -14.90 -23.24
CA SER A 218 5.13 -15.91 -22.17
C SER A 218 4.18 -15.49 -21.05
N ILE A 219 3.53 -16.47 -20.42
CA ILE A 219 2.75 -16.22 -19.20
C ILE A 219 3.71 -16.21 -18.02
N ILE A 220 3.64 -15.14 -17.22
CA ILE A 220 4.30 -15.04 -15.93
C ILE A 220 3.26 -14.95 -14.83
N THR A 221 3.64 -15.38 -13.63
CA THR A 221 2.84 -15.25 -12.42
C THR A 221 3.29 -14.02 -11.63
N THR A 222 2.34 -13.25 -11.15
CA THR A 222 2.55 -12.06 -10.31
C THR A 222 1.40 -11.95 -9.28
N THR A 223 1.33 -10.84 -8.56
CA THR A 223 0.26 -10.55 -7.59
C THR A 223 -0.36 -9.18 -7.86
N PRO A 224 -1.58 -8.88 -7.38
CA PRO A 224 -2.22 -7.58 -7.57
C PRO A 224 -1.34 -6.44 -7.06
N ASP A 225 -0.79 -6.57 -5.86
CA ASP A 225 0.07 -5.54 -5.29
C ASP A 225 1.39 -5.39 -6.12
N GLN A 226 1.95 -6.46 -6.73
CA GLN A 226 3.14 -6.35 -7.60
C GLN A 226 2.82 -5.54 -8.86
N LEU A 227 1.65 -5.76 -9.45
CA LEU A 227 1.16 -4.99 -10.60
C LEU A 227 0.94 -3.52 -10.25
N HIS A 228 0.36 -3.27 -9.07
CA HIS A 228 0.01 -1.91 -8.66
C HIS A 228 1.19 -1.08 -8.13
N ASN A 229 2.19 -1.71 -7.51
CA ASN A 229 3.32 -0.99 -6.93
C ASN A 229 4.54 -0.89 -7.88
N GLY A 230 4.51 -1.58 -9.03
CA GLY A 230 5.61 -1.66 -10.00
C GLY A 230 6.76 -2.54 -9.51
N SER A 231 7.58 -3.05 -10.43
CA SER A 231 8.80 -3.76 -10.05
C SER A 231 9.86 -2.77 -9.59
N TYR A 232 10.34 -2.96 -8.36
CA TYR A 232 11.43 -2.18 -7.81
C TYR A 232 12.72 -3.00 -7.97
N ASP A 233 13.46 -2.80 -9.05
CA ASP A 233 14.69 -3.56 -9.30
C ASP A 233 15.93 -2.81 -8.79
N ILE A 234 16.41 -3.19 -7.60
CA ILE A 234 17.59 -2.52 -7.03
C ILE A 234 18.88 -2.74 -7.84
N SER A 235 18.96 -3.78 -8.69
CA SER A 235 20.19 -4.09 -9.44
C SER A 235 20.56 -2.99 -10.44
N THR A 236 19.59 -2.16 -10.81
CA THR A 236 19.69 -1.07 -11.77
C THR A 236 19.89 0.31 -11.14
N LEU A 237 20.13 0.38 -9.82
CA LEU A 237 20.28 1.66 -9.13
C LEU A 237 21.51 2.42 -9.63
N ASP A 238 21.27 3.63 -10.11
CA ASP A 238 22.28 4.59 -10.55
C ASP A 238 22.17 5.91 -9.79
N LEU A 239 23.29 6.64 -9.67
CA LEU A 239 23.31 7.96 -9.07
C LEU A 239 22.57 8.96 -9.96
N ALA A 240 21.41 9.44 -9.51
CA ALA A 240 20.71 10.53 -10.18
C ALA A 240 21.40 11.87 -9.90
N TRP A 241 21.69 12.13 -8.63
CA TRP A 241 22.36 13.35 -8.18
C TRP A 241 22.98 13.19 -6.79
N GLU A 242 23.95 14.05 -6.50
CA GLU A 242 24.63 14.16 -5.21
C GLU A 242 24.65 15.64 -4.78
N GLN A 243 24.10 15.94 -3.60
CA GLN A 243 24.19 17.24 -2.95
C GLN A 243 25.19 17.17 -1.80
N LYS A 244 26.31 17.90 -1.95
CA LYS A 244 27.42 18.00 -0.99
C LYS A 244 27.83 19.44 -0.67
N ASP A 245 27.31 20.41 -1.41
CA ASP A 245 27.61 21.82 -1.21
C ASP A 245 26.46 22.51 -0.47
N PHE A 246 26.62 22.59 0.84
CA PHE A 246 25.70 23.31 1.71
C PHE A 246 26.17 24.73 2.05
N SER A 247 27.12 25.30 1.29
CA SER A 247 27.65 26.65 1.55
C SER A 247 26.61 27.77 1.45
N VAL A 248 25.53 27.54 0.71
CA VAL A 248 24.39 28.47 0.59
C VAL A 248 23.45 28.43 1.80
N VAL A 249 23.58 27.42 2.68
CA VAL A 249 22.78 27.31 3.90
C VAL A 249 23.31 28.32 4.91
N THR A 250 22.46 29.24 5.35
CA THR A 250 22.84 30.34 6.24
C THR A 250 22.79 29.93 7.70
N TYR A 251 23.83 30.29 8.46
CA TYR A 251 24.02 30.01 9.89
C TYR A 251 24.24 31.28 10.71
N THR A 252 24.01 31.21 12.01
CA THR A 252 24.08 32.37 12.92
C THR A 252 25.31 32.30 13.84
N SER A 253 26.50 32.59 13.30
CA SER A 253 27.74 33.02 13.97
C SER A 253 28.25 32.29 15.24
N ASP A 254 27.65 31.21 15.72
CA ASP A 254 28.20 30.46 16.86
C ASP A 254 29.27 29.46 16.40
N LEU A 255 30.40 29.45 17.10
CA LEU A 255 31.67 28.91 16.64
C LEU A 255 31.78 27.36 16.71
N SER A 256 30.69 26.65 17.03
CA SER A 256 30.59 25.18 16.94
C SER A 256 29.98 24.68 15.62
N GLU A 257 29.58 25.58 14.72
CA GLU A 257 28.90 25.31 13.44
C GLU A 257 29.80 24.59 12.41
N GLN A 258 29.81 23.25 12.43
CA GLN A 258 30.28 22.43 11.30
C GLN A 258 29.27 22.45 10.13
N GLY A 259 28.87 23.61 9.63
CA GLY A 259 27.95 23.73 8.48
C GLY A 259 26.66 22.91 8.59
N PHE A 260 25.99 22.69 7.45
CA PHE A 260 24.81 21.80 7.41
C PHE A 260 25.25 20.36 7.37
N HIS A 261 25.01 19.66 8.47
CA HIS A 261 25.24 18.22 8.56
C HIS A 261 23.92 17.44 8.43
N PRO A 262 23.54 16.99 7.23
CA PRO A 262 22.27 16.30 7.01
C PRO A 262 22.26 14.99 7.81
N CYS A 263 21.18 14.73 8.54
CA CYS A 263 21.03 13.47 9.30
C CYS A 263 19.69 12.79 9.04
N TYR A 264 18.68 13.55 8.67
CA TYR A 264 17.35 13.02 8.47
C TYR A 264 16.71 13.59 7.20
N VAL A 265 15.92 12.75 6.55
CA VAL A 265 15.25 13.08 5.29
C VAL A 265 13.84 12.50 5.26
N ARG A 266 12.90 13.27 4.71
CA ARG A 266 11.54 12.85 4.37
C ARG A 266 11.16 13.33 2.98
N GLU A 267 10.26 12.61 2.32
CA GLU A 267 9.67 13.02 1.05
C GLU A 267 8.43 13.88 1.34
N ALA A 268 8.46 15.13 0.90
CA ALA A 268 7.33 16.05 1.01
C ALA A 268 6.37 15.90 -0.17
N SER A 269 6.93 15.60 -1.34
CA SER A 269 6.22 15.28 -2.58
C SER A 269 7.15 14.48 -3.50
N ASP A 270 6.61 14.00 -4.62
CA ASP A 270 7.38 13.35 -5.69
C ASP A 270 8.56 14.20 -6.21
N LYS A 271 8.55 15.51 -5.94
CA LYS A 271 9.53 16.49 -6.41
C LYS A 271 10.28 17.21 -5.30
N SER A 272 10.05 16.90 -4.03
CA SER A 272 10.65 17.65 -2.93
C SER A 272 11.00 16.79 -1.74
N LEU A 273 12.23 16.95 -1.25
CA LEU A 273 12.76 16.27 -0.08
C LEU A 273 13.03 17.30 1.01
N ILE A 274 12.54 17.04 2.22
CA ILE A 274 12.90 17.83 3.39
C ILE A 274 14.07 17.14 4.07
N VAL A 275 15.15 17.89 4.23
CA VAL A 275 16.36 17.43 4.91
C VAL A 275 16.58 18.31 6.12
N THR A 276 16.96 17.69 7.24
CA THR A 276 17.32 18.41 8.45
C THR A 276 18.65 17.92 9.00
N ASN A 277 19.31 18.81 9.74
CA ASN A 277 20.52 18.45 10.46
C ASN A 277 20.24 17.54 11.67
N CYS A 278 21.30 17.02 12.29
CA CYS A 278 21.23 16.10 13.43
C CYS A 278 20.48 16.65 14.65
N PHE A 279 20.47 17.98 14.84
CA PHE A 279 19.78 18.62 15.95
C PHE A 279 18.34 19.00 15.62
N SER A 280 17.88 18.76 14.40
CA SER A 280 16.54 19.16 13.95
C SER A 280 16.25 20.66 14.14
N ASN A 281 17.28 21.49 14.11
CA ASN A 281 17.19 22.94 14.33
C ASN A 281 17.45 23.75 13.05
N LYS A 282 17.67 23.07 11.91
CA LYS A 282 17.78 23.66 10.59
C LYS A 282 17.25 22.70 9.54
N PHE A 283 16.34 23.20 8.71
CA PHE A 283 15.68 22.47 7.63
C PHE A 283 15.98 23.10 6.28
N ILE A 284 16.10 22.27 5.26
CA ILE A 284 16.18 22.66 3.85
C ILE A 284 15.21 21.81 3.01
N ILE A 285 14.75 22.36 1.90
CA ILE A 285 14.06 21.60 0.84
C ILE A 285 15.03 21.40 -0.31
N LEU A 286 15.23 20.14 -0.69
CA LEU A 286 15.92 19.77 -1.91
C LEU A 286 14.90 19.44 -3.01
N ASP A 287 15.20 19.81 -4.23
CA ASP A 287 14.52 19.31 -5.42
C ASP A 287 14.76 17.79 -5.56
N GLY A 288 13.69 17.01 -5.66
CA GLY A 288 13.80 15.55 -5.74
C GLY A 288 14.47 15.07 -7.04
N SER A 289 14.47 15.88 -8.10
CA SER A 289 15.04 15.54 -9.41
C SER A 289 16.47 16.03 -9.59
N THR A 290 16.85 17.17 -8.98
CA THR A 290 18.18 17.76 -9.18
C THR A 290 19.06 17.79 -7.93
N GLY A 291 18.49 17.66 -6.74
CA GLY A 291 19.20 17.84 -5.47
C GLY A 291 19.48 19.30 -5.11
N ASP A 292 18.99 20.26 -5.90
CA ASP A 292 19.18 21.69 -5.64
C ASP A 292 18.43 22.13 -4.39
N ILE A 293 19.06 22.99 -3.57
CA ILE A 293 18.40 23.63 -2.43
C ILE A 293 17.39 24.65 -2.95
N LYS A 294 16.10 24.43 -2.70
CA LYS A 294 14.99 25.31 -3.10
C LYS A 294 14.56 26.26 -2.00
N ALA A 295 14.65 25.82 -0.75
CA ALA A 295 14.28 26.62 0.40
C ALA A 295 15.13 26.23 1.62
N GLN A 296 15.21 27.15 2.58
CA GLN A 296 15.79 26.91 3.89
C GLN A 296 14.96 27.63 4.95
N SER A 297 14.86 27.01 6.12
CA SER A 297 14.27 27.62 7.31
C SER A 297 15.23 28.62 7.95
N GLU A 298 14.74 29.41 8.90
CA GLU A 298 15.61 30.05 9.88
C GLU A 298 16.37 29.02 10.73
N GLN A 299 17.37 29.47 11.49
CA GLN A 299 18.03 28.63 12.49
C GLN A 299 17.20 28.68 13.77
N PHE A 300 16.71 27.53 14.21
CA PHE A 300 16.06 27.39 15.52
C PHE A 300 17.12 27.23 16.61
N GLY A 301 16.78 27.64 17.84
CA GLY A 301 17.66 27.47 18.99
C GLY A 301 17.96 26.01 19.28
N ASP A 302 19.10 25.75 19.92
CA ASP A 302 19.43 24.39 20.37
C ASP A 302 18.39 23.87 21.34
N MET A 303 17.92 22.63 21.09
CA MET A 303 16.85 21.98 21.85
C MET A 303 15.49 22.71 21.81
N GLU A 304 15.33 23.72 20.95
CA GLU A 304 14.02 24.35 20.73
C GLU A 304 13.05 23.32 20.15
N ILE A 305 13.52 22.53 19.16
CA ILE A 305 12.72 21.52 18.46
C ILE A 305 13.00 20.13 19.04
N THR A 306 11.96 19.49 19.55
CA THR A 306 12.00 18.12 20.08
C THR A 306 11.72 17.09 19.00
N ASP A 307 10.84 17.43 18.05
CA ASP A 307 10.47 16.55 16.94
C ASP A 307 9.87 17.34 15.77
N TRP A 308 9.63 16.65 14.65
CA TRP A 308 8.92 17.22 13.51
C TRP A 308 8.21 16.17 12.66
N TYR A 309 7.20 16.60 11.92
CA TYR A 309 6.44 15.76 11.00
C TYR A 309 5.95 16.57 9.79
N LEU A 310 5.43 15.86 8.79
CA LEU A 310 4.79 16.46 7.62
C LEU A 310 3.28 16.44 7.82
N ASP A 311 2.65 17.58 7.55
CA ASP A 311 1.21 17.78 7.63
C ASP A 311 0.75 18.43 6.31
N ARG A 312 0.42 17.58 5.33
CA ARG A 312 0.27 17.97 3.92
C ARG A 312 1.49 18.72 3.38
N GLU A 313 1.31 19.99 2.97
CA GLU A 313 2.38 20.83 2.42
C GLU A 313 3.22 21.54 3.49
N PHE A 314 2.88 21.35 4.78
CA PHE A 314 3.55 22.00 5.90
C PHE A 314 4.55 21.07 6.60
N VAL A 315 5.59 21.69 7.14
CA VAL A 315 6.49 21.05 8.11
C VAL A 315 6.08 21.49 9.50
N ALA A 316 5.57 20.56 10.30
CA ALA A 316 5.17 20.80 11.67
C ALA A 316 6.34 20.49 12.60
N LEU A 317 6.87 21.51 13.27
CA LEU A 317 7.92 21.38 14.28
C LEU A 317 7.30 21.42 15.65
N ILE A 318 7.73 20.52 16.54
CA ILE A 318 7.23 20.45 17.91
C ILE A 318 8.32 20.99 18.80
N ASP A 319 7.99 22.01 19.56
CA ASP A 319 8.96 22.64 20.45
C ASP A 319 9.03 21.92 21.82
N SER A 320 9.96 22.36 22.66
CA SER A 320 10.12 21.86 24.02
C SER A 320 8.91 22.08 24.96
N ASN A 321 7.93 22.90 24.54
CA ASN A 321 6.70 23.15 25.28
C ASN A 321 5.49 22.40 24.67
N ASP A 322 5.73 21.42 23.79
CA ASP A 322 4.72 20.69 23.02
C ASP A 322 3.83 21.59 22.13
N THR A 323 4.31 22.78 21.78
CA THR A 323 3.64 23.66 20.82
C THR A 323 4.10 23.36 19.41
N THR A 324 3.17 23.45 18.45
CA THR A 324 3.49 23.21 17.03
C THR A 324 3.81 24.53 16.33
N ILE A 325 4.98 24.62 15.73
CA ILE A 325 5.37 25.66 14.78
C ILE A 325 5.24 25.09 13.38
N TYR A 326 4.41 25.70 12.54
CA TYR A 326 4.27 25.27 11.14
C TYR A 326 5.20 26.08 10.23
N LEU A 327 5.86 25.39 9.31
CA LEU A 327 6.57 25.99 8.18
C LEU A 327 5.85 25.66 6.87
N ASP A 328 5.72 26.64 5.99
CA ASP A 328 5.18 26.44 4.64
C ASP A 328 6.17 25.72 3.71
N LYS A 329 5.77 25.52 2.45
CA LYS A 329 6.62 24.94 1.39
C LYS A 329 7.88 25.73 1.05
N ASN A 330 8.05 26.95 1.56
CA ASN A 330 9.26 27.76 1.45
C ASN A 330 10.04 27.79 2.78
N LEU A 331 9.68 26.91 3.72
CA LEU A 331 10.21 26.81 5.07
C LEU A 331 10.11 28.11 5.89
N GLN A 332 9.10 28.93 5.62
CA GLN A 332 8.78 30.13 6.41
C GLN A 332 7.69 29.83 7.41
N ARG A 333 7.72 30.47 8.59
CA ARG A 333 6.67 30.30 9.60
C ARG A 333 5.30 30.63 9.01
N ALA A 334 4.35 29.73 9.23
CA ALA A 334 2.99 29.82 8.74
C ALA A 334 1.99 29.52 9.87
N ASN A 335 0.75 29.99 9.69
CA ASN A 335 -0.38 29.69 10.56
C ASN A 335 -1.50 29.08 9.71
N PRO A 336 -1.39 27.79 9.35
CA PRO A 336 -2.39 27.12 8.51
C PRO A 336 -3.75 27.03 9.21
N ASP A 337 -4.83 27.08 8.43
CA ASP A 337 -6.16 26.79 8.92
C ASP A 337 -6.31 25.28 9.19
N ALA A 338 -7.15 24.90 10.16
CA ALA A 338 -7.33 23.48 10.53
C ALA A 338 -7.78 22.60 9.35
N SER A 339 -8.51 23.15 8.38
CA SER A 339 -8.93 22.42 7.17
C SER A 339 -7.78 22.10 6.21
N GLU A 340 -6.65 22.79 6.34
CA GLU A 340 -5.45 22.60 5.53
C GLU A 340 -4.52 21.51 6.11
N LEU A 341 -4.85 20.98 7.29
CA LEU A 341 -4.05 20.01 8.02
C LEU A 341 -4.76 18.65 8.04
N ASP A 342 -3.99 17.57 7.95
CA ASP A 342 -4.46 16.20 8.19
C ASP A 342 -4.46 15.85 9.67
N TYR A 343 -3.59 16.51 10.46
CA TYR A 343 -3.37 16.20 11.87
C TYR A 343 -3.91 17.27 12.84
N ALA A 344 -4.73 18.22 12.40
CA ALA A 344 -5.32 19.25 13.27
C ALA A 344 -6.00 18.64 14.52
N ASP A 345 -6.80 17.60 14.32
CA ASP A 345 -7.54 16.89 15.38
C ASP A 345 -6.98 15.49 15.68
N ALA A 346 -5.81 15.15 15.12
CA ALA A 346 -5.25 13.82 15.29
C ALA A 346 -4.74 13.60 16.72
N LYS A 347 -5.06 12.42 17.26
CA LYS A 347 -4.54 11.98 18.55
C LYS A 347 -3.23 11.25 18.41
N VAL A 348 -2.97 10.61 17.27
CA VAL A 348 -1.73 9.87 17.02
C VAL A 348 -1.04 10.53 15.84
N ILE A 349 0.19 10.99 16.07
CA ILE A 349 1.03 11.63 15.05
C ILE A 349 2.34 10.86 15.02
N THR A 350 2.69 10.28 13.89
CA THR A 350 4.04 9.75 13.73
C THR A 350 4.94 10.86 13.23
N THR A 351 6.02 11.08 13.95
CA THR A 351 7.02 12.07 13.61
C THR A 351 8.24 11.43 12.96
N GLN A 352 9.25 12.25 12.76
CA GLN A 352 10.53 11.76 12.33
C GLN A 352 11.25 10.99 13.42
N ARG A 353 11.00 11.25 14.72
CA ARG A 353 11.70 10.68 15.89
C ARG A 353 10.87 9.95 16.95
N ASN A 354 9.56 9.96 16.88
CA ASN A 354 8.69 9.43 17.93
C ASN A 354 7.30 9.17 17.35
N VAL A 355 6.41 8.71 18.23
CA VAL A 355 4.97 8.84 18.03
C VAL A 355 4.41 9.68 19.16
N ILE A 356 3.63 10.68 18.79
CA ILE A 356 3.06 11.65 19.70
C ILE A 356 1.60 11.34 19.87
N TYR A 357 1.21 11.23 21.14
CA TYR A 357 -0.17 11.00 21.54
C TYR A 357 -0.76 12.22 22.22
N ARG A 358 -1.80 12.80 21.60
CA ARG A 358 -2.55 13.95 22.13
C ARG A 358 -3.88 13.57 22.78
N GLY A 359 -4.14 12.27 22.96
CA GLY A 359 -5.35 11.80 23.63
C GLY A 359 -5.24 11.76 25.15
N SER A 360 -6.37 11.48 25.82
CA SER A 360 -6.44 11.41 27.29
C SER A 360 -6.18 10.01 27.86
N ASP A 361 -5.99 9.00 27.01
CA ASP A 361 -5.73 7.63 27.45
C ASP A 361 -4.27 7.48 27.89
N SER A 362 -4.06 7.40 29.21
CA SER A 362 -2.73 7.28 29.79
C SER A 362 -2.03 5.96 29.47
N GLU A 363 -2.79 4.90 29.15
CA GLU A 363 -2.22 3.59 28.82
C GLU A 363 -1.64 3.62 27.42
N ILE A 364 -2.39 4.19 26.46
CA ILE A 364 -1.90 4.44 25.10
C ILE A 364 -0.70 5.39 25.14
N ALA A 365 -0.79 6.50 25.89
CA ALA A 365 0.32 7.43 26.05
C ALA A 365 1.60 6.73 26.57
N ASN A 366 1.46 5.89 27.60
CA ASN A 366 2.58 5.15 28.17
C ASN A 366 3.13 4.10 27.21
N ARG A 367 2.29 3.36 26.48
CA ARG A 367 2.74 2.41 25.44
C ARG A 367 3.54 3.13 24.36
N LEU A 368 3.02 4.26 23.85
CA LEU A 368 3.65 5.03 22.78
C LEU A 368 4.96 5.69 23.24
N ALA A 369 5.02 6.20 24.47
CA ALA A 369 6.25 6.74 25.05
C ALA A 369 7.35 5.67 25.25
N ASN A 370 6.95 4.42 25.54
CA ASN A 370 7.87 3.30 25.74
C ASN A 370 8.17 2.52 24.45
N ALA A 371 7.52 2.83 23.33
CA ALA A 371 7.86 2.33 22.00
C ALA A 371 9.21 2.94 21.58
N ASN A 372 10.28 2.43 22.19
CA ASN A 372 11.58 3.07 22.25
C ASN A 372 12.26 3.08 20.88
N TRP A 373 12.87 4.22 20.55
CA TRP A 373 13.34 4.54 19.20
C TRP A 373 14.63 3.80 18.74
N LEU A 374 15.33 3.15 19.67
CA LEU A 374 16.53 2.38 19.37
C LEU A 374 16.23 1.00 18.74
N SER A 375 14.98 0.52 18.79
CA SER A 375 14.65 -0.74 18.16
C SER A 375 14.27 -0.55 16.70
N TYR A 376 13.29 0.28 16.32
CA TYR A 376 12.70 0.36 14.96
C TYR A 376 12.25 -0.97 14.33
N ARG A 377 12.61 -2.09 14.96
CA ARG A 377 12.36 -3.46 14.60
C ARG A 377 10.91 -3.83 14.84
N ASN A 378 10.16 -3.05 15.64
CA ASN A 378 8.81 -3.41 16.12
C ASN A 378 7.79 -2.27 15.95
N VAL A 379 8.14 -1.20 15.23
CA VAL A 379 7.30 -0.02 15.10
C VAL A 379 7.20 0.36 13.64
N ARG A 380 5.96 0.50 13.15
CA ARG A 380 5.69 0.93 11.79
C ARG A 380 4.80 2.15 11.81
N ALA A 381 5.14 3.10 10.95
CA ALA A 381 4.36 4.30 10.76
C ALA A 381 4.02 4.46 9.29
N ARG A 382 2.73 4.54 8.99
CA ARG A 382 2.18 4.71 7.64
C ARG A 382 1.10 5.78 7.69
N SER A 383 1.40 6.99 7.22
CA SER A 383 0.38 8.00 6.87
C SER A 383 -0.76 8.18 7.89
N GLY A 384 -0.44 8.25 9.19
CA GLY A 384 -1.42 8.42 10.27
C GLY A 384 -1.85 7.12 10.97
N GLU A 385 -1.34 5.97 10.55
CA GLU A 385 -1.44 4.71 11.27
C GLU A 385 -0.09 4.40 11.93
N PHE A 386 -0.12 4.18 13.24
CA PHE A 386 1.01 3.70 14.01
C PHE A 386 0.75 2.25 14.39
N SER A 387 1.76 1.39 14.25
CA SER A 387 1.64 0.04 14.74
C SER A 387 2.85 -0.42 15.54
N HIS A 388 2.57 -1.23 16.56
CA HIS A 388 3.56 -1.69 17.54
C HIS A 388 3.37 -3.17 17.85
N TYR A 389 4.49 -3.90 17.88
CA TYR A 389 4.54 -5.30 18.30
C TYR A 389 5.13 -5.42 19.71
N GLU A 390 4.38 -6.09 20.57
CA GLU A 390 4.85 -6.51 21.89
C GLU A 390 5.49 -7.90 21.79
N SER A 391 6.41 -8.20 22.71
CA SER A 391 7.18 -9.46 22.72
C SER A 391 6.30 -10.71 22.92
N ASP A 392 5.08 -10.54 23.44
CA ASP A 392 4.10 -11.61 23.66
C ASP A 392 3.29 -11.98 22.39
N GLY A 393 3.55 -11.31 21.26
CA GLY A 393 2.83 -11.53 20.00
C GLY A 393 1.59 -10.65 19.83
N ALA A 394 1.30 -9.75 20.77
CA ALA A 394 0.28 -8.73 20.56
C ALA A 394 0.77 -7.69 19.53
N TYR A 395 -0.08 -7.42 18.55
CA TYR A 395 0.14 -6.39 17.54
C TYR A 395 -0.96 -5.34 17.64
N TYR A 396 -0.59 -4.09 17.86
CA TYR A 396 -1.54 -2.98 17.98
C TYR A 396 -1.39 -2.06 16.79
N VAL A 397 -2.51 -1.71 16.17
CA VAL A 397 -2.61 -0.67 15.14
C VAL A 397 -3.47 0.46 15.69
N TYR A 398 -2.99 1.69 15.57
CA TYR A 398 -3.67 2.88 16.01
C TYR A 398 -3.93 3.76 14.80
N ASP A 399 -5.18 4.12 14.57
CA ASP A 399 -5.52 5.14 13.58
C ASP A 399 -5.17 6.55 14.09
N LYS A 400 -5.27 7.55 13.19
CA LYS A 400 -5.00 8.95 13.53
C LYS A 400 -5.90 9.51 14.64
N ASN A 401 -7.08 8.92 14.86
CA ASN A 401 -8.03 9.30 15.90
C ASN A 401 -7.71 8.64 17.26
N GLY A 402 -6.68 7.80 17.32
CA GLY A 402 -6.28 7.03 18.47
C GLY A 402 -7.18 5.82 18.73
N ILE A 403 -7.89 5.32 17.72
CA ILE A 403 -8.63 4.06 17.82
C ILE A 403 -7.62 2.93 17.69
N GLU A 404 -7.51 2.15 18.75
CA GLU A 404 -6.65 0.98 18.82
C GLU A 404 -7.38 -0.26 18.28
N THR A 405 -6.70 -1.01 17.42
CA THR A 405 -7.08 -2.37 16.99
C THR A 405 -5.97 -3.33 17.37
N LYS A 406 -6.33 -4.38 18.10
CA LYS A 406 -5.41 -5.44 18.52
C LYS A 406 -5.56 -6.68 17.63
N TYR A 407 -4.42 -7.20 17.19
CA TYR A 407 -4.26 -8.48 16.53
C TYR A 407 -3.36 -9.38 17.35
N ASN A 408 -3.45 -10.69 17.12
CA ASN A 408 -2.55 -11.67 17.72
C ASN A 408 -1.72 -12.29 16.60
N THR A 409 -0.41 -12.30 16.78
CA THR A 409 0.57 -12.95 15.90
C THR A 409 1.48 -13.86 16.73
N ALA A 410 2.47 -14.49 16.10
CA ALA A 410 3.44 -15.31 16.80
C ALA A 410 4.26 -14.44 17.78
N SER A 411 4.43 -14.92 19.00
CA SER A 411 5.26 -14.23 20.01
C SER A 411 6.74 -14.28 19.63
N GLU A 412 7.51 -13.33 20.16
CA GLU A 412 8.96 -13.30 19.95
C GLU A 412 9.61 -14.62 20.43
N ALA A 413 9.14 -15.16 21.56
CA ALA A 413 9.64 -16.43 22.11
C ALA A 413 9.33 -17.64 21.21
N GLU A 414 8.13 -17.71 20.63
CA GLU A 414 7.77 -18.75 19.65
C GLU A 414 8.61 -18.64 18.38
N LEU A 415 8.78 -17.43 17.85
CA LEU A 415 9.59 -17.18 16.66
C LEU A 415 11.05 -17.55 16.92
N LYS A 416 11.65 -17.12 18.03
CA LYS A 416 13.03 -17.49 18.38
C LYS A 416 13.19 -19.01 18.51
N SER A 417 12.23 -19.68 19.15
CA SER A 417 12.26 -21.14 19.29
C SER A 417 12.19 -21.83 17.93
N HIS A 418 11.30 -21.36 17.05
CA HIS A 418 11.18 -21.87 15.69
C HIS A 418 12.46 -21.67 14.86
N ILE A 419 13.06 -20.47 14.93
CA ILE A 419 14.31 -20.16 14.23
C ILE A 419 15.48 -20.97 14.79
N LEU A 420 15.53 -21.20 16.10
CA LEU A 420 16.54 -22.05 16.73
C LEU A 420 16.50 -23.48 16.18
N GLU A 421 15.30 -24.07 16.15
CA GLU A 421 15.09 -25.41 15.60
C GLU A 421 15.46 -25.47 14.11
N PHE A 422 14.99 -24.49 13.33
CA PHE A 422 15.28 -24.39 11.90
C PHE A 422 16.78 -24.23 11.63
N HIS A 423 17.47 -23.33 12.35
CA HIS A 423 18.91 -23.10 12.21
C HIS A 423 19.71 -24.37 12.55
N ASN A 424 19.45 -24.97 13.70
CA ASN A 424 20.18 -26.16 14.15
C ASN A 424 19.93 -27.38 13.22
N ALA A 425 18.76 -27.46 12.57
CA ALA A 425 18.46 -28.50 11.58
C ALA A 425 19.08 -28.23 10.19
N SER A 426 19.39 -26.98 9.86
CA SER A 426 19.85 -26.58 8.53
C SER A 426 21.25 -27.08 8.14
N GLY A 427 22.01 -27.66 9.08
CA GLY A 427 23.31 -28.25 8.81
C GLY A 427 24.40 -27.22 8.47
N THR A 428 24.21 -25.97 8.86
CA THR A 428 25.17 -24.85 8.68
C THR A 428 26.52 -25.06 9.40
N GLY A 429 26.62 -26.09 10.24
CA GLY A 429 27.81 -26.40 11.03
C GLY A 429 27.96 -25.55 12.30
N HIS A 430 26.99 -24.68 12.57
CA HIS A 430 26.93 -23.85 13.77
C HIS A 430 25.65 -24.18 14.54
N THR A 431 25.78 -24.35 15.85
CA THR A 431 24.64 -24.45 16.76
C THR A 431 24.56 -23.18 17.58
N THR A 432 23.36 -22.70 17.82
CA THR A 432 23.10 -21.44 18.55
C THR A 432 22.19 -21.69 19.75
N VAL A 433 21.92 -20.65 20.53
CA VAL A 433 20.97 -20.63 21.65
C VAL A 433 19.95 -19.50 21.48
N LEU A 434 18.83 -19.53 22.22
CA LEU A 434 17.75 -18.55 22.09
C LEU A 434 18.22 -17.11 22.26
N GLU A 435 19.19 -16.87 23.15
CA GLU A 435 19.72 -15.55 23.48
C GLU A 435 20.51 -14.91 22.34
N GLU A 436 20.96 -15.71 21.37
CA GLU A 436 21.69 -15.25 20.18
C GLU A 436 20.75 -14.90 19.03
N ILE A 437 19.44 -15.18 19.17
CA ILE A 437 18.45 -14.91 18.12
C ILE A 437 17.81 -13.55 18.37
N ASN A 438 17.85 -12.70 17.33
CA ASN A 438 17.10 -11.46 17.27
C ASN A 438 15.99 -11.59 16.25
N VAL A 439 14.84 -10.98 16.51
CA VAL A 439 13.69 -10.97 15.62
C VAL A 439 13.31 -9.52 15.36
N ASP A 440 13.10 -9.22 14.09
CA ASP A 440 12.73 -7.91 13.55
C ASP A 440 11.44 -8.08 12.75
N TRP A 441 10.42 -7.29 13.07
CA TRP A 441 9.12 -7.30 12.40
C TRP A 441 9.17 -6.37 11.20
N ILE A 442 8.78 -6.89 10.04
CA ILE A 442 8.76 -6.13 8.79
C ILE A 442 7.32 -5.72 8.48
N THR A 443 6.42 -6.69 8.42
CA THR A 443 4.97 -6.50 8.26
C THR A 443 4.22 -7.31 9.31
N ASP A 444 2.89 -7.23 9.27
CA ASP A 444 1.91 -7.97 10.09
C ASP A 444 2.19 -9.47 10.20
N ASP A 445 2.83 -10.03 9.19
CA ASP A 445 3.07 -11.45 9.03
C ASP A 445 4.43 -11.79 8.41
N VAL A 446 5.35 -10.82 8.30
CA VAL A 446 6.72 -11.05 7.81
C VAL A 446 7.72 -10.62 8.87
N PHE A 447 8.58 -11.55 9.25
CA PHE A 447 9.60 -11.40 10.28
C PHE A 447 10.97 -11.69 9.69
N ILE A 448 11.97 -10.90 10.07
CA ILE A 448 13.37 -11.16 9.79
C ILE A 448 14.03 -11.56 11.10
N SER A 449 14.69 -12.70 11.12
CA SER A 449 15.45 -13.13 12.30
C SER A 449 16.93 -13.20 11.99
N SER A 450 17.78 -12.76 12.91
CA SER A 450 19.22 -12.95 12.83
C SER A 450 19.69 -13.90 13.92
N VAL A 451 20.61 -14.80 13.56
CA VAL A 451 21.32 -15.67 14.50
C VAL A 451 22.72 -15.11 14.66
N ASN A 452 22.97 -14.50 15.81
CA ASN A 452 24.25 -13.87 16.09
C ASN A 452 25.33 -14.92 16.35
N LEU A 453 26.33 -14.97 15.48
CA LEU A 453 27.43 -15.92 15.60
C LEU A 453 28.61 -15.40 16.43
N ASP A 454 28.65 -14.10 16.75
CA ASP A 454 29.78 -13.50 17.43
C ASP A 454 29.37 -12.36 18.39
N SER A 455 30.03 -12.29 19.55
CA SER A 455 29.73 -11.25 20.56
C SER A 455 30.11 -9.83 20.12
N ASN A 456 30.84 -9.70 19.02
CA ASN A 456 31.22 -8.42 18.44
C ASN A 456 30.05 -7.84 17.64
N ARG A 457 29.84 -6.51 17.72
CA ARG A 457 28.78 -5.74 17.01
C ARG A 457 28.77 -5.88 15.48
N VAL A 458 29.67 -6.67 14.91
CA VAL A 458 29.88 -6.83 13.48
C VAL A 458 29.98 -8.30 13.10
N SER A 459 28.90 -9.00 13.34
CA SER A 459 28.81 -10.42 13.15
C SER A 459 28.30 -10.74 11.72
N ASN A 460 28.90 -11.77 11.11
CA ASN A 460 28.50 -12.32 9.81
C ASN A 460 27.39 -13.35 10.02
N ASP A 461 26.23 -12.84 10.41
CA ASP A 461 25.10 -13.58 10.95
C ASP A 461 24.31 -14.30 9.88
N TYR A 462 23.65 -15.38 10.29
CA TYR A 462 22.61 -15.99 9.45
C TYR A 462 21.32 -15.22 9.62
N TYR A 463 20.68 -14.89 8.50
CA TYR A 463 19.37 -14.27 8.50
C TYR A 463 18.32 -15.22 7.93
N TYR A 464 17.12 -15.09 8.46
CA TYR A 464 15.94 -15.85 8.11
C TYR A 464 14.78 -14.91 7.86
N LEU A 465 13.94 -15.25 6.89
CA LEU A 465 12.64 -14.63 6.68
C LEU A 465 11.58 -15.64 7.08
N THR A 466 10.68 -15.26 7.98
CA THR A 466 9.53 -16.07 8.36
C THR A 466 8.25 -15.36 7.93
N ASN A 467 7.34 -16.09 7.30
CA ASN A 467 6.01 -15.61 6.94
C ASN A 467 4.96 -16.73 7.08
N ARG A 468 3.73 -16.49 6.60
CA ARG A 468 2.62 -17.48 6.65
C ARG A 468 2.90 -18.79 5.91
N ILE A 469 3.78 -18.78 4.92
CA ILE A 469 4.10 -19.93 4.07
C ILE A 469 5.25 -20.75 4.67
N GLY A 470 6.17 -20.10 5.40
CA GLY A 470 7.22 -20.79 6.14
C GLY A 470 8.40 -19.90 6.50
N THR A 471 9.51 -20.56 6.82
CA THR A 471 10.79 -19.93 7.15
C THR A 471 11.82 -20.22 6.07
N PHE A 472 12.50 -19.18 5.61
CA PHE A 472 13.43 -19.19 4.49
C PHE A 472 14.79 -18.66 4.93
N ALA A 473 15.87 -19.36 4.60
CA ALA A 473 17.23 -18.89 4.87
C ALA A 473 17.64 -17.83 3.84
N LEU A 474 17.94 -16.62 4.30
CA LEU A 474 18.43 -15.52 3.45
C LEU A 474 19.97 -15.56 3.25
N GLY A 475 20.64 -16.41 4.04
CA GLY A 475 22.08 -16.57 4.02
C GLY A 475 22.80 -15.66 5.02
N ARG A 476 24.11 -15.49 4.81
CA ARG A 476 24.98 -14.74 5.72
C ARG A 476 25.14 -13.28 5.31
N MET A 477 25.06 -12.38 6.27
CA MET A 477 25.13 -10.92 6.08
C MET A 477 25.83 -10.23 7.27
N TYR A 478 26.48 -9.09 7.02
CA TYR A 478 27.30 -8.37 8.00
C TYR A 478 26.54 -7.21 8.65
N GLY A 479 25.99 -7.43 9.84
CA GLY A 479 25.16 -6.42 10.50
C GLY A 479 24.08 -5.86 9.55
N GLY A 480 23.77 -4.57 9.63
CA GLY A 480 22.89 -3.90 8.66
C GLY A 480 21.44 -3.79 9.12
N SER A 481 20.57 -3.45 8.17
CA SER A 481 19.13 -3.30 8.43
C SER A 481 18.31 -3.58 7.18
N PHE A 482 17.11 -4.11 7.42
CA PHE A 482 16.10 -4.40 6.41
C PHE A 482 15.10 -3.26 6.32
N GLN A 483 14.67 -2.95 5.10
CA GLN A 483 13.56 -2.05 4.82
C GLN A 483 12.66 -2.73 3.80
N ILE A 484 11.38 -2.37 3.79
CA ILE A 484 10.45 -2.91 2.78
C ILE A 484 10.76 -2.27 1.44
N GLY A 485 10.84 -3.10 0.41
CA GLY A 485 10.96 -2.66 -0.96
C GLY A 485 9.75 -1.85 -1.39
N LEU A 486 9.93 -1.01 -2.41
CA LEU A 486 8.86 -0.13 -2.88
C LEU A 486 7.72 -0.86 -3.58
N ASP A 487 8.05 -2.02 -4.13
CA ASP A 487 7.08 -3.00 -4.63
C ASP A 487 6.17 -3.55 -3.52
N LYS A 488 6.45 -3.28 -2.24
CA LYS A 488 5.77 -3.81 -1.05
C LYS A 488 5.75 -5.34 -0.94
N HIS A 489 6.52 -6.03 -1.78
CA HIS A 489 6.65 -7.51 -1.80
C HIS A 489 8.04 -8.00 -1.59
N SER A 490 9.01 -7.10 -1.57
CA SER A 490 10.37 -7.44 -1.25
C SER A 490 10.79 -6.78 0.06
N VAL A 491 11.83 -7.34 0.67
CA VAL A 491 12.65 -6.66 1.66
C VAL A 491 14.01 -6.38 1.08
N VAL A 492 14.51 -5.18 1.34
CA VAL A 492 15.81 -4.72 0.93
C VAL A 492 16.70 -4.62 2.16
N TYR A 493 17.69 -5.50 2.21
CA TYR A 493 18.80 -5.44 3.13
C TYR A 493 19.82 -4.42 2.65
N TYR A 494 20.44 -3.66 3.58
CA TYR A 494 21.75 -3.08 3.31
C TYR A 494 22.73 -3.21 4.47
N SER A 495 23.99 -3.46 4.09
CA SER A 495 25.12 -3.63 4.99
C SER A 495 25.72 -2.30 5.40
N ALA A 496 25.62 -1.93 6.68
CA ALA A 496 26.19 -0.69 7.19
C ALA A 496 27.65 -0.83 7.67
N TYR A 497 28.21 -2.05 7.67
CA TYR A 497 29.54 -2.29 8.20
C TYR A 497 30.65 -1.98 7.19
N LYS A 498 31.73 -1.33 7.67
CA LYS A 498 32.98 -1.13 6.94
C LYS A 498 34.09 -1.94 7.59
N GLY A 499 34.54 -3.01 6.94
CA GLY A 499 35.73 -3.72 7.39
C GLY A 499 36.17 -4.81 6.43
N PRO A 500 37.29 -5.50 6.74
CA PRO A 500 37.84 -6.54 5.87
C PRO A 500 36.79 -7.60 5.52
N GLY A 501 36.55 -7.79 4.22
CA GLY A 501 35.52 -8.71 3.72
C GLY A 501 34.12 -8.10 3.52
N ASN A 502 33.90 -6.83 3.88
CA ASN A 502 32.71 -6.05 3.53
C ASN A 502 33.10 -4.61 3.18
N GLU A 503 33.87 -4.48 2.10
CA GLU A 503 34.46 -3.21 1.64
C GLU A 503 33.58 -2.45 0.64
N ASN A 504 32.35 -2.93 0.40
CA ASN A 504 31.42 -2.36 -0.56
C ASN A 504 30.08 -2.03 0.11
N HIS A 505 29.37 -1.06 -0.45
CA HIS A 505 27.95 -0.91 -0.21
C HIS A 505 27.22 -2.05 -0.89
N VAL A 506 26.49 -2.86 -0.12
CA VAL A 506 25.74 -4.01 -0.64
C VAL A 506 24.28 -3.83 -0.26
N PHE A 507 23.42 -3.73 -1.26
CA PHE A 507 21.99 -3.92 -1.10
C PHE A 507 21.59 -5.29 -1.64
N LYS A 508 20.73 -6.02 -0.92
CA LYS A 508 20.15 -7.28 -1.37
C LYS A 508 18.64 -7.19 -1.27
N GLN A 509 17.94 -7.58 -2.31
CA GLN A 509 16.48 -7.59 -2.35
C GLN A 509 15.98 -9.02 -2.35
N PHE A 510 15.16 -9.35 -1.36
CA PHE A 510 14.57 -10.67 -1.21
C PHE A 510 13.06 -10.59 -1.39
N ASP A 511 12.49 -11.58 -2.07
CA ASP A 511 11.06 -11.79 -2.14
C ASP A 511 10.50 -12.10 -0.73
N MET A 512 9.53 -11.34 -0.26
CA MET A 512 8.96 -11.54 1.08
C MET A 512 8.14 -12.82 1.19
N ARG A 513 7.67 -13.38 0.07
CA ARG A 513 6.84 -14.59 0.07
C ARG A 513 7.68 -15.87 0.13
N THR A 514 8.80 -15.87 -0.57
CA THR A 514 9.65 -17.06 -0.79
C THR A 514 11.04 -16.95 -0.16
N GLY A 515 11.43 -15.77 0.35
CA GLY A 515 12.77 -15.50 0.84
C GLY A 515 13.86 -15.56 -0.24
N GLN A 516 13.49 -15.72 -1.52
CA GLN A 516 14.43 -15.83 -2.61
C GLN A 516 15.13 -14.49 -2.83
N LEU A 517 16.46 -14.51 -2.99
CA LEU A 517 17.21 -13.35 -3.46
C LEU A 517 16.81 -13.03 -4.91
N ILE A 518 16.18 -11.89 -5.12
CA ILE A 518 15.75 -11.42 -6.43
C ILE A 518 16.86 -10.61 -7.08
N ASN A 519 17.34 -9.57 -6.38
CA ASN A 519 18.30 -8.60 -6.93
C ASN A 519 19.40 -8.27 -5.93
N THR A 520 20.54 -7.80 -6.45
CA THR A 520 21.65 -7.29 -5.64
C THR A 520 22.23 -6.06 -6.31
N TRP A 521 22.54 -5.04 -5.51
CA TRP A 521 23.30 -3.89 -5.94
C TRP A 521 24.58 -3.79 -5.12
N ASN A 522 25.68 -3.50 -5.79
CA ASN A 522 26.98 -3.33 -5.17
C ASN A 522 27.62 -2.05 -5.68
N ALA A 523 28.18 -1.25 -4.77
CA ALA A 523 29.06 -0.15 -5.14
C ALA A 523 30.28 -0.11 -4.24
N THR A 524 31.41 0.33 -4.79
CA THR A 524 32.65 0.36 -4.03
C THR A 524 32.71 1.58 -3.13
N MET A 525 33.53 1.49 -2.09
CA MET A 525 33.87 2.66 -1.26
C MET A 525 34.65 3.73 -2.04
N THR A 526 35.14 3.44 -3.25
CA THR A 526 35.72 4.45 -4.13
C THR A 526 34.63 5.28 -4.80
N ASP A 527 33.54 4.62 -5.21
CA ASP A 527 32.39 5.27 -5.85
C ASP A 527 31.60 6.10 -4.83
N TYR A 528 31.43 5.55 -3.62
CA TYR A 528 30.77 6.22 -2.50
C TYR A 528 31.62 6.09 -1.23
N PRO A 529 32.44 7.09 -0.88
CA PRO A 529 33.38 7.00 0.26
C PRO A 529 32.70 7.01 1.65
N ALA A 530 31.38 7.10 1.68
CA ALA A 530 30.57 7.59 2.78
C ALA A 530 29.55 6.53 3.21
N ASN A 531 29.37 6.31 4.52
CA ASN A 531 28.40 5.32 5.00
C ASN A 531 26.96 5.78 4.74
N PHE A 532 26.06 4.88 4.35
CA PHE A 532 24.63 5.21 4.17
C PHE A 532 23.89 5.02 5.50
N TYR A 533 23.67 6.11 6.25
CA TYR A 533 23.07 6.06 7.58
C TYR A 533 21.56 6.04 7.52
N ALA A 534 20.98 7.11 6.98
CA ALA A 534 19.54 7.17 6.73
C ALA A 534 19.29 6.83 5.27
N ARG A 535 18.36 5.90 5.05
CA ARG A 535 17.86 5.55 3.72
C ARG A 535 16.36 5.74 3.73
N LEU A 536 15.88 6.51 2.77
CA LEU A 536 14.47 6.74 2.51
C LEU A 536 14.15 6.14 1.15
N HIS A 537 13.43 5.03 1.16
CA HIS A 537 12.95 4.37 -0.05
C HIS A 537 11.62 5.02 -0.44
N THR A 538 11.54 5.56 -1.66
CA THR A 538 10.32 6.21 -2.20
C THR A 538 10.13 5.84 -3.67
N LYS A 539 8.92 5.95 -4.23
CA LYS A 539 8.65 5.60 -5.64
C LYS A 539 9.63 6.23 -6.64
N SER A 540 10.15 7.42 -6.34
CA SER A 540 11.10 8.10 -7.22
C SER A 540 12.58 7.68 -6.98
N GLY A 541 12.87 6.65 -6.17
CA GLY A 541 14.23 6.17 -5.84
C GLY A 541 14.58 6.06 -4.34
N ILE A 542 15.83 5.71 -4.03
CA ILE A 542 16.41 5.71 -2.68
C ILE A 542 17.12 7.03 -2.43
N THR A 543 16.68 7.80 -1.43
CA THR A 543 17.49 8.90 -0.90
C THR A 543 18.34 8.41 0.24
N ILE A 544 19.58 8.84 0.26
CA ILE A 544 20.55 8.44 1.25
C ILE A 544 21.18 9.68 1.87
N VAL A 545 21.30 9.66 3.19
CA VAL A 545 22.05 10.65 3.95
C VAL A 545 23.31 10.01 4.51
N SER A 546 24.44 10.68 4.33
CA SER A 546 25.73 10.22 4.82
C SER A 546 26.38 11.18 5.82
N ASP A 547 26.72 10.64 7.00
CA ASP A 547 27.28 11.40 8.11
C ASP A 547 28.75 11.82 7.89
N SER A 548 29.50 11.08 7.07
CA SER A 548 30.96 11.21 7.09
C SER A 548 31.44 12.33 6.18
N TYR A 549 30.56 12.80 5.29
CA TYR A 549 30.88 13.79 4.24
C TYR A 549 29.84 14.91 4.14
N SER A 550 28.81 14.91 5.00
CA SER A 550 27.67 15.81 4.89
C SER A 550 27.10 15.77 3.47
N THR A 551 26.56 14.63 3.07
CA THR A 551 26.06 14.41 1.70
C THR A 551 24.64 13.88 1.73
N VAL A 552 23.81 14.35 0.80
CA VAL A 552 22.54 13.72 0.43
C VAL A 552 22.66 13.26 -1.01
N LEU A 553 22.33 12.00 -1.29
CA LEU A 553 22.36 11.47 -2.66
C LEU A 553 21.07 10.74 -2.97
N ARG A 554 20.75 10.66 -4.27
CA ARG A 554 19.58 9.96 -4.78
C ARG A 554 20.01 8.88 -5.76
N LEU A 555 19.63 7.65 -5.46
CA LEU A 555 19.76 6.51 -6.36
C LEU A 555 18.41 6.23 -7.01
N VAL A 556 18.38 6.03 -8.32
CA VAL A 556 17.16 5.71 -9.09
C VAL A 556 17.41 4.50 -9.97
N THR A 557 16.37 3.71 -10.25
CA THR A 557 16.49 2.59 -11.19
C THR A 557 16.68 3.12 -12.61
N SER A 558 17.67 2.59 -13.33
CA SER A 558 17.86 2.92 -14.74
C SER A 558 16.65 2.40 -15.53
N LYS A 559 15.99 3.28 -16.29
CA LYS A 559 14.86 2.91 -17.15
C LYS A 559 15.28 2.03 -18.33
#